data_AF-A0A7C2JAZ5-F1
#
_entry.id   AF-A0A7C2JAZ5-F1
#
_cell.length_a   1.000
_cell.length_b   1.000
_cell.length_c   1.000
_cell.angle_alpha   90.00
_cell.angle_beta   90.00
_cell.angle_gamma   90.00
#
_symmetry.space_group_name_H-M   'P 1'
#
loop_
_entity.id
_entity.type
_entity.pdbx_description
1 polymer ?
#
loop_
_entity_poly.entity_id
_entity_poly.type
_entity_poly.pdbx_seq_one_letter_code
_entity_poly.pdbx_strand_id
1 'polypeptide(L)'
;MSRLLIRNPRHYYRYSATNFSRGADARECLMSTVEIATMPQPTPDTLLQELRQRRQELSCAVGDAYLVPVGHLFDLESPTNTGGLHLHLSVPEAQRERVYANLAYFLPLLILLSASSPYAGGRYFGPSYRVAHSFAIGPLREEPTYRFQDLIFARRLGTIEIRALDPVWDLERLHWLLRCVEAIAALPDAFPLDRERYAELREQAAREGYTPALRRLYRELRPWVALPERLLQHTASDEMAEWVAREGIEATYAALDHAYRFGTLCRVAPRPLKPSLWRGIAGFASYYLLRLPYIAYKAWREWH
;
A
#
# COMPACT_ATOMS: atom_id res chain seq x y z
N MET A 1 16.11 2.26 -8.49
CA MET A 1 16.05 3.43 -7.58
C MET A 1 17.12 4.49 -7.87
N SER A 2 18.40 4.13 -8.01
CA SER A 2 19.49 5.09 -8.33
C SER A 2 19.22 5.93 -9.59
N ARG A 3 18.67 5.34 -10.66
CA ARG A 3 18.25 6.07 -11.86
C ARG A 3 17.22 7.20 -11.58
N LEU A 4 16.28 7.00 -10.66
CA LEU A 4 15.34 8.05 -10.24
C LEU A 4 16.09 9.16 -9.50
N LEU A 5 16.94 8.80 -8.53
CA LEU A 5 17.77 9.75 -7.78
C LEU A 5 18.67 10.60 -8.69
N ILE A 6 19.24 10.02 -9.74
CA ILE A 6 20.07 10.76 -10.71
C ILE A 6 19.21 11.72 -11.55
N ARG A 7 18.02 11.29 -11.97
CA ARG A 7 17.12 12.09 -12.82
C ARG A 7 16.57 13.32 -12.10
N ASN A 8 16.16 13.18 -10.84
CA ASN A 8 15.65 14.30 -10.03
C ASN A 8 16.01 14.10 -8.55
N PRO A 9 17.26 14.41 -8.15
CA PRO A 9 17.72 14.15 -6.80
C PRO A 9 16.86 14.91 -5.78
N ARG A 10 16.57 16.19 -6.02
CA ARG A 10 15.79 17.05 -5.10
C ARG A 10 14.46 16.42 -4.70
N HIS A 11 13.78 15.76 -5.63
CA HIS A 11 12.52 15.07 -5.37
C HIS A 11 12.76 13.67 -4.77
N TYR A 12 13.45 12.77 -5.47
CA TYR A 12 13.51 11.36 -5.05
C TYR A 12 14.41 11.10 -3.85
N TYR A 13 15.18 12.06 -3.35
CA TYR A 13 15.77 11.92 -2.00
C TYR A 13 14.71 11.85 -0.90
N ARG A 14 13.58 12.54 -1.10
CA ARG A 14 12.49 12.64 -0.11
C ARG A 14 11.34 11.69 -0.43
N TYR A 15 11.04 11.49 -1.71
CA TYR A 15 9.81 10.83 -2.18
C TYR A 15 10.07 9.45 -2.82
N SER A 16 11.12 8.77 -2.38
CA SER A 16 11.31 7.35 -2.68
C SER A 16 11.96 6.61 -1.51
N ALA A 17 11.92 5.29 -1.54
CA ALA A 17 12.67 4.46 -0.61
C ALA A 17 12.82 3.04 -1.18
N THR A 18 13.67 2.26 -0.54
CA THR A 18 13.73 0.81 -0.72
C THR A 18 13.67 0.18 0.67
N ASN A 19 12.82 -0.83 0.84
CA ASN A 19 12.71 -1.61 2.07
C ASN A 19 13.44 -2.95 1.93
N PHE A 20 13.89 -3.48 3.05
CA PHE A 20 14.62 -4.74 3.13
C PHE A 20 13.95 -5.67 4.14
N SER A 21 13.86 -6.94 3.80
CA SER A 21 13.32 -7.98 4.67
C SER A 21 14.24 -8.18 5.88
N ARG A 22 13.72 -8.75 6.96
CA ARG A 22 14.41 -8.87 8.24
C ARG A 22 14.54 -10.34 8.65
N GLY A 23 15.54 -10.65 9.49
CA GLY A 23 15.66 -11.97 10.10
C GLY A 23 15.81 -13.09 9.06
N ALA A 24 15.00 -14.15 9.21
CA ALA A 24 15.03 -15.31 8.32
C ALA A 24 14.59 -14.98 6.89
N ASP A 25 13.58 -14.13 6.72
CA ASP A 25 13.00 -13.72 5.43
C ASP A 25 14.03 -13.07 4.49
N ALA A 26 15.09 -12.45 5.04
CA ALA A 26 16.17 -11.86 4.24
C ALA A 26 16.92 -12.89 3.37
N ARG A 27 16.85 -14.17 3.72
CA ARG A 27 17.42 -15.27 2.93
C ARG A 27 16.57 -15.61 1.70
N GLU A 28 15.26 -15.36 1.78
CA GLU A 28 14.32 -15.62 0.67
C GLU A 28 14.29 -14.43 -0.29
N CYS A 29 14.21 -13.20 0.25
CA CYS A 29 14.18 -11.99 -0.54
C CYS A 29 14.75 -10.80 0.25
N LEU A 30 16.01 -10.43 -0.03
CA LEU A 30 16.69 -9.35 0.70
C LEU A 30 16.01 -7.98 0.53
N MET A 31 15.71 -7.60 -0.71
CA MET A 31 15.07 -6.32 -1.03
C MET A 31 13.57 -6.55 -1.20
N SER A 32 12.77 -6.04 -0.26
CA SER A 32 11.34 -6.27 -0.22
C SER A 32 10.59 -5.41 -1.24
N THR A 33 10.62 -4.08 -1.07
CA THR A 33 9.80 -3.17 -1.87
C THR A 33 10.53 -1.92 -2.28
N VAL A 34 10.05 -1.31 -3.37
CA VAL A 34 10.42 0.03 -3.80
C VAL A 34 9.25 0.97 -3.55
N GLU A 35 9.55 2.14 -3.02
CA GLU A 35 8.57 3.16 -2.67
C GLU A 35 8.74 4.37 -3.59
N ILE A 36 7.61 4.92 -4.01
CA ILE A 36 7.46 6.23 -4.64
C ILE A 36 6.36 6.97 -3.89
N ALA A 37 6.51 8.28 -3.72
CA ALA A 37 5.52 9.12 -3.07
C ALA A 37 5.18 10.33 -3.94
N THR A 38 3.98 10.84 -3.77
CA THR A 38 3.52 12.10 -4.38
C THR A 38 3.85 13.28 -3.47
N MET A 39 3.77 14.48 -4.02
CA MET A 39 3.64 15.70 -3.25
C MET A 39 2.24 15.78 -2.60
N PRO A 40 2.04 16.65 -1.60
CA PRO A 40 0.69 17.00 -1.15
C PRO A 40 -0.09 17.60 -2.33
N GLN A 41 -1.31 17.11 -2.53
CA GLN A 41 -2.21 17.57 -3.58
C GLN A 41 -3.55 17.99 -2.97
N PRO A 42 -4.22 19.01 -3.53
CA PRO A 42 -5.43 19.57 -2.96
C PRO A 42 -6.68 18.71 -3.21
N THR A 43 -6.66 17.83 -4.22
CA THR A 43 -7.82 17.01 -4.59
C THR A 43 -7.42 15.57 -4.93
N PRO A 44 -8.32 14.60 -4.74
CA PRO A 44 -8.12 13.20 -5.17
C PRO A 44 -7.67 13.05 -6.62
N ASP A 45 -8.24 13.81 -7.55
CA ASP A 45 -7.94 13.67 -8.98
C ASP A 45 -6.53 14.14 -9.32
N THR A 46 -6.12 15.28 -8.76
CA THR A 46 -4.74 15.77 -8.90
C THR A 46 -3.72 14.82 -8.26
N LEU A 47 -4.07 14.20 -7.12
CA LEU A 47 -3.25 13.20 -6.46
C LEU A 47 -3.05 11.94 -7.33
N LEU A 48 -4.12 11.44 -7.95
CA LEU A 48 -4.04 10.31 -8.86
C LEU A 48 -3.27 10.62 -10.13
N GLN A 49 -3.43 11.82 -10.69
CA GLN A 49 -2.66 12.25 -11.85
C GLN A 49 -1.16 12.26 -11.52
N GLU A 50 -0.77 12.81 -10.37
CA GLU A 50 0.62 12.76 -9.93
C GLU A 50 1.08 11.32 -9.69
N LEU A 51 0.27 10.49 -9.04
CA LEU A 51 0.60 9.07 -8.82
C LEU A 51 0.85 8.35 -10.15
N ARG A 52 0.03 8.55 -11.18
CA ARG A 52 0.26 8.00 -12.53
C ARG A 52 1.62 8.40 -13.07
N GLN A 53 1.99 9.67 -12.94
CA GLN A 53 3.30 10.16 -13.38
C GLN A 53 4.43 9.49 -12.61
N ARG A 54 4.32 9.37 -11.27
CA ARG A 54 5.33 8.70 -10.43
C ARG A 54 5.47 7.21 -10.82
N ARG A 55 4.36 6.52 -11.12
CA ARG A 55 4.36 5.13 -11.60
C ARG A 55 5.10 5.00 -12.93
N GLN A 56 4.81 5.86 -13.90
CA GLN A 56 5.48 5.85 -15.20
C GLN A 56 6.99 6.06 -15.06
N GLU A 57 7.42 7.02 -14.23
CA GLU A 57 8.84 7.26 -13.99
C GLU A 57 9.52 6.05 -13.34
N LEU A 58 8.85 5.40 -12.37
CA LEU A 58 9.37 4.17 -11.76
C LEU A 58 9.47 3.05 -12.81
N SER A 59 8.45 2.85 -13.63
CA SER A 59 8.45 1.86 -14.72
C SER A 59 9.59 2.09 -15.70
N CYS A 60 9.85 3.34 -16.10
CA CYS A 60 11.00 3.70 -16.94
C CYS A 60 12.34 3.41 -16.24
N ALA A 61 12.45 3.73 -14.95
CA ALA A 61 13.68 3.53 -14.19
C ALA A 61 14.01 2.04 -13.97
N VAL A 62 13.00 1.22 -13.70
CA VAL A 62 13.13 -0.22 -13.47
C VAL A 62 13.41 -0.99 -14.77
N GLY A 63 12.99 -0.46 -15.92
CA GLY A 63 13.20 -1.09 -17.22
C GLY A 63 12.49 -2.44 -17.28
N ASP A 64 13.27 -3.51 -17.49
CA ASP A 64 12.74 -4.85 -17.76
C ASP A 64 12.33 -5.65 -16.51
N ALA A 65 12.62 -5.17 -15.30
CA ALA A 65 12.19 -5.86 -14.08
C ALA A 65 10.67 -5.74 -13.89
N TYR A 66 10.07 -6.73 -13.22
CA TYR A 66 8.66 -6.69 -12.87
C TYR A 66 8.37 -5.70 -11.74
N LEU A 67 7.30 -4.94 -11.90
CA LEU A 67 6.67 -4.11 -10.87
C LEU A 67 5.33 -4.71 -10.51
N VAL A 68 5.27 -5.42 -9.39
CA VAL A 68 4.07 -6.13 -8.96
C VAL A 68 3.45 -5.37 -7.77
N PRO A 69 2.36 -4.60 -7.97
CA PRO A 69 1.73 -3.82 -6.91
C PRO A 69 0.83 -4.73 -6.06
N VAL A 70 1.45 -5.48 -5.15
CA VAL A 70 0.77 -6.41 -4.22
C VAL A 70 1.21 -6.14 -2.79
N GLY A 71 0.34 -6.45 -1.83
CA GLY A 71 0.67 -6.37 -0.40
C GLY A 71 1.77 -7.36 0.03
N HIS A 72 1.85 -8.50 -0.64
CA HIS A 72 2.78 -9.58 -0.36
C HIS A 72 2.91 -10.48 -1.61
N LEU A 73 4.10 -11.06 -1.83
CA LEU A 73 4.35 -11.96 -2.95
C LEU A 73 3.65 -13.31 -2.72
N PHE A 74 3.11 -13.89 -3.79
CA PHE A 74 2.24 -15.07 -3.74
C PHE A 74 2.98 -16.36 -3.34
N ASP A 75 4.23 -16.48 -3.75
CA ASP A 75 5.08 -17.67 -3.61
C ASP A 75 5.95 -17.67 -2.36
N LEU A 76 6.04 -16.54 -1.65
CA LEU A 76 6.78 -16.41 -0.40
C LEU A 76 5.83 -16.48 0.79
N GLU A 77 6.33 -16.87 1.96
CA GLU A 77 5.65 -16.70 3.24
C GLU A 77 6.56 -15.89 4.17
N SER A 78 6.67 -14.59 3.87
CA SER A 78 7.63 -13.69 4.50
C SER A 78 6.92 -12.46 5.06
N PRO A 79 6.48 -12.49 6.35
CA PRO A 79 5.78 -11.38 6.99
C PRO A 79 6.56 -10.06 7.03
N THR A 80 7.88 -10.09 6.85
CA THR A 80 8.72 -8.89 6.75
C THR A 80 8.93 -8.39 5.33
N ASN A 81 8.48 -9.16 4.32
CA ASN A 81 8.48 -8.80 2.92
C ASN A 81 7.09 -8.37 2.44
N THR A 82 6.62 -7.23 2.93
CA THR A 82 5.30 -6.69 2.59
C THR A 82 5.40 -5.29 1.99
N GLY A 83 4.60 -5.01 0.96
CA GLY A 83 4.46 -3.68 0.35
C GLY A 83 3.23 -2.96 0.84
N GLY A 84 3.31 -1.67 1.16
CA GLY A 84 2.18 -0.88 1.64
C GLY A 84 1.84 0.28 0.71
N LEU A 85 0.55 0.62 0.63
CA LEU A 85 0.08 1.91 0.17
C LEU A 85 -0.26 2.76 1.40
N HIS A 86 0.34 3.93 1.52
CA HIS A 86 0.04 4.84 2.63
C HIS A 86 -0.63 6.10 2.10
N LEU A 87 -1.64 6.59 2.84
CA LEU A 87 -2.31 7.87 2.55
C LEU A 87 -2.05 8.84 3.69
N HIS A 88 -1.64 10.05 3.36
CA HIS A 88 -1.41 11.13 4.32
C HIS A 88 -2.46 12.22 4.16
N LEU A 89 -3.17 12.52 5.24
CA LEU A 89 -4.18 13.56 5.29
C LEU A 89 -3.74 14.70 6.19
N SER A 90 -3.65 15.90 5.63
CA SER A 90 -3.49 17.12 6.40
C SER A 90 -4.88 17.65 6.76
N VAL A 91 -5.14 17.82 8.06
CA VAL A 91 -6.42 18.33 8.57
C VAL A 91 -6.16 19.41 9.62
N PRO A 92 -7.08 20.37 9.81
CA PRO A 92 -6.99 21.32 10.90
C PRO A 92 -6.87 20.60 12.25
N GLU A 93 -6.04 21.12 13.15
CA GLU A 93 -5.77 20.50 14.46
C GLU A 93 -7.06 20.24 15.25
N ALA A 94 -7.98 21.20 15.25
CA ALA A 94 -9.28 21.10 15.93
C ALA A 94 -10.18 19.97 15.39
N GLN A 95 -9.93 19.45 14.18
CA GLN A 95 -10.72 18.37 13.57
C GLN A 95 -10.00 17.02 13.63
N ARG A 96 -8.74 16.99 14.08
CA ARG A 96 -7.85 15.85 13.90
C ARG A 96 -8.37 14.58 14.58
N GLU A 97 -8.88 14.70 15.81
CA GLU A 97 -9.41 13.57 16.55
C GLU A 97 -10.70 13.02 15.95
N ARG A 98 -11.62 13.90 15.55
CA ARG A 98 -12.86 13.53 14.84
C ARG A 98 -12.55 12.76 13.56
N VAL A 99 -11.69 13.32 12.71
CA VAL A 99 -11.33 12.68 11.43
C VAL A 99 -10.64 11.34 11.68
N TYR A 100 -9.75 11.26 12.67
CA TYR A 100 -9.11 9.99 13.04
C TYR A 100 -10.13 8.94 13.47
N ALA A 101 -11.08 9.29 14.35
CA ALA A 101 -12.11 8.37 14.81
C ALA A 101 -13.00 7.89 13.65
N ASN A 102 -13.39 8.79 12.75
CA ASN A 102 -14.20 8.46 11.58
C ASN A 102 -13.44 7.55 10.60
N LEU A 103 -12.17 7.85 10.33
CA LEU A 103 -11.32 6.99 9.51
C LEU A 103 -11.17 5.62 10.16
N ALA A 104 -10.88 5.54 11.45
CA ALA A 104 -10.79 4.27 12.18
C ALA A 104 -12.08 3.45 12.05
N TYR A 105 -13.25 4.09 12.20
CA TYR A 105 -14.54 3.44 12.12
C TYR A 105 -14.80 2.75 10.77
N PHE A 106 -14.45 3.41 9.66
CA PHE A 106 -14.68 2.90 8.30
C PHE A 106 -13.49 2.18 7.68
N LEU A 107 -12.28 2.29 8.24
CA LEU A 107 -11.06 1.74 7.63
C LEU A 107 -11.13 0.23 7.34
N PRO A 108 -11.73 -0.65 8.16
CA PRO A 108 -11.88 -2.07 7.81
C PRO A 108 -12.60 -2.28 6.47
N LEU A 109 -13.59 -1.45 6.13
CA LEU A 109 -14.26 -1.48 4.83
C LEU A 109 -13.33 -1.00 3.70
N LEU A 110 -12.55 0.05 3.95
CA LEU A 110 -11.65 0.65 2.96
C LEU A 110 -10.47 -0.28 2.60
N ILE A 111 -10.06 -1.17 3.51
CA ILE A 111 -9.04 -2.20 3.25
C ILE A 111 -9.41 -3.00 1.98
N LEU A 112 -10.68 -3.39 1.83
CA LEU A 112 -11.18 -4.18 0.70
C LEU A 112 -10.97 -3.50 -0.66
N LEU A 113 -10.98 -2.17 -0.73
CA LEU A 113 -10.72 -1.44 -1.98
C LEU A 113 -9.29 -1.59 -2.48
N SER A 114 -8.36 -1.90 -1.58
CA SER A 114 -6.94 -2.03 -1.89
C SER A 114 -6.40 -3.45 -1.75
N ALA A 115 -7.16 -4.37 -1.14
CA ALA A 115 -6.74 -5.74 -0.86
C ALA A 115 -6.17 -6.41 -2.12
N SER A 116 -4.89 -6.80 -2.04
CA SER A 116 -4.11 -7.30 -3.19
C SER A 116 -3.05 -8.34 -2.80
N SER A 117 -3.23 -9.02 -1.67
CA SER A 117 -2.31 -10.06 -1.20
C SER A 117 -3.01 -11.39 -0.90
N PRO A 118 -3.54 -12.09 -1.94
CA PRO A 118 -4.37 -13.26 -1.75
C PRO A 118 -3.65 -14.55 -1.34
N TYR A 119 -2.33 -14.59 -1.47
CA TYR A 119 -1.52 -15.80 -1.26
C TYR A 119 -0.35 -15.57 -0.31
N ALA A 120 0.04 -16.66 0.34
CA ALA A 120 1.33 -16.81 1.00
C ALA A 120 1.82 -18.26 0.84
N GLY A 121 3.10 -18.43 0.49
CA GLY A 121 3.73 -19.73 0.29
C GLY A 121 3.04 -20.57 -0.79
N GLY A 122 2.47 -19.93 -1.82
CA GLY A 122 1.70 -20.57 -2.88
C GLY A 122 0.30 -21.04 -2.47
N ARG A 123 -0.15 -20.74 -1.25
CA ARG A 123 -1.47 -21.12 -0.74
C ARG A 123 -2.40 -19.91 -0.66
N TYR A 124 -3.65 -20.10 -1.07
CA TYR A 124 -4.66 -19.06 -0.93
C TYR A 124 -4.91 -18.79 0.56
N PHE A 125 -4.93 -17.51 0.92
CA PHE A 125 -5.06 -17.04 2.30
C PHE A 125 -6.41 -16.37 2.57
N GLY A 126 -6.87 -15.52 1.66
CA GLY A 126 -7.96 -14.56 1.86
C GLY A 126 -7.59 -13.20 1.24
N PRO A 127 -8.37 -12.14 1.40
CA PRO A 127 -8.12 -10.87 0.70
C PRO A 127 -6.77 -10.20 0.97
N SER A 128 -6.24 -10.23 2.18
CA SER A 128 -4.96 -9.55 2.48
C SER A 128 -4.14 -10.25 3.55
N TYR A 129 -3.16 -11.05 3.11
CA TYR A 129 -2.12 -11.59 3.98
C TYR A 129 -1.33 -10.48 4.67
N ARG A 130 -1.04 -9.38 3.95
CA ARG A 130 -0.28 -8.27 4.51
C ARG A 130 -0.99 -7.66 5.73
N VAL A 131 -2.29 -7.38 5.63
CA VAL A 131 -3.03 -6.83 6.75
C VAL A 131 -3.03 -7.81 7.92
N ALA A 132 -3.24 -9.10 7.67
CA ALA A 132 -3.26 -10.10 8.74
C ALA A 132 -1.90 -10.28 9.45
N HIS A 133 -0.78 -10.28 8.71
CA HIS A 133 0.50 -10.81 9.21
C HIS A 133 1.69 -9.84 9.16
N SER A 134 1.60 -8.69 8.50
CA SER A 134 2.74 -7.76 8.41
C SER A 134 3.15 -7.23 9.78
N PHE A 135 4.46 -7.25 10.05
CA PHE A 135 5.03 -6.68 11.28
C PHE A 135 4.93 -5.14 11.34
N ALA A 136 4.70 -4.48 10.20
CA ALA A 136 4.83 -3.03 10.05
C ALA A 136 3.52 -2.26 10.30
N ILE A 137 2.41 -2.98 10.49
CA ILE A 137 1.06 -2.50 10.73
C ILE A 137 0.37 -3.41 11.75
N GLY A 138 -0.87 -3.10 12.13
CA GLY A 138 -1.56 -3.81 13.21
C GLY A 138 -2.80 -3.09 13.71
N PRO A 139 -3.59 -3.74 14.58
CA PRO A 139 -4.80 -3.14 15.14
C PRO A 139 -4.51 -1.83 15.88
N LEU A 140 -5.53 -0.98 15.99
CA LEU A 140 -5.41 0.31 16.65
C LEU A 140 -5.09 0.16 18.14
N ARG A 141 -4.23 1.05 18.64
CA ARG A 141 -3.81 1.14 20.03
C ARG A 141 -4.37 2.39 20.70
N GLU A 142 -4.22 2.44 22.02
CA GLU A 142 -4.58 3.64 22.79
C GLU A 142 -3.78 4.86 22.33
N GLU A 143 -2.46 4.71 22.17
CA GLU A 143 -1.58 5.76 21.66
C GLU A 143 -1.67 5.88 20.13
N PRO A 144 -2.28 6.96 19.57
CA PRO A 144 -2.44 7.12 18.12
C PRO A 144 -1.13 7.45 17.41
N THR A 145 -0.05 7.75 18.14
CA THR A 145 1.29 8.00 17.57
C THR A 145 2.17 6.77 17.47
N TYR A 146 1.74 5.62 18.01
CA TYR A 146 2.49 4.37 17.88
C TYR A 146 2.60 3.98 16.40
N ARG A 147 3.82 3.71 15.91
CA ARG A 147 4.09 3.63 14.46
C ARG A 147 3.58 2.36 13.78
N PHE A 148 3.56 1.22 14.48
CA PHE A 148 3.25 -0.10 13.90
C PHE A 148 1.78 -0.46 14.11
N GLN A 149 0.90 0.42 13.65
CA GLN A 149 -0.55 0.21 13.59
C GLN A 149 -1.09 0.77 12.28
N ASP A 150 -2.35 0.48 12.00
CA ASP A 150 -3.02 0.73 10.74
C ASP A 150 -3.34 2.20 10.44
N LEU A 151 -3.52 3.02 11.48
CA LEU A 151 -3.85 4.45 11.39
C LEU A 151 -3.06 5.19 12.47
N ILE A 152 -2.33 6.24 12.09
CA ILE A 152 -1.49 6.98 13.03
C ILE A 152 -1.57 8.49 12.89
N PHE A 153 -1.22 9.18 13.97
CA PHE A 153 -0.74 10.55 13.90
C PHE A 153 0.75 10.57 13.55
N ALA A 154 1.05 10.90 12.29
CA ALA A 154 2.42 10.99 11.81
C ALA A 154 3.10 12.26 12.35
N ARG A 155 3.85 12.12 13.46
CA ARG A 155 4.51 13.25 14.15
C ARG A 155 5.35 14.13 13.23
N ARG A 156 6.13 13.51 12.32
CA ARG A 156 7.04 14.23 11.42
C ARG A 156 6.33 15.12 10.41
N LEU A 157 5.16 14.71 9.93
CA LEU A 157 4.44 15.40 8.87
C LEU A 157 3.23 16.17 9.39
N GLY A 158 2.83 15.97 10.64
CA GLY A 158 1.63 16.58 11.22
C GLY A 158 0.33 16.02 10.64
N THR A 159 0.37 14.88 9.94
CA THR A 159 -0.80 14.31 9.23
C THR A 159 -1.47 13.20 10.03
N ILE A 160 -2.65 12.78 9.57
CA ILE A 160 -3.19 11.44 9.82
C ILE A 160 -2.67 10.53 8.69
N GLU A 161 -2.08 9.39 9.03
CA GLU A 161 -1.51 8.44 8.06
C GLU A 161 -2.26 7.11 8.13
N ILE A 162 -2.92 6.73 7.03
CA ILE A 162 -3.52 5.41 6.83
C ILE A 162 -2.45 4.48 6.25
N ARG A 163 -2.25 3.33 6.89
CA ARG A 163 -1.16 2.38 6.59
C ARG A 163 -1.67 0.98 6.24
N ALA A 164 -2.93 0.68 6.54
CA ALA A 164 -3.54 -0.65 6.35
C ALA A 164 -3.87 -1.01 4.89
N LEU A 165 -3.45 -0.20 3.90
CA LEU A 165 -3.83 -0.41 2.51
C LEU A 165 -2.73 -1.15 1.78
N ASP A 166 -3.11 -2.10 0.92
CA ASP A 166 -2.14 -2.77 0.05
C ASP A 166 -1.91 -1.92 -1.22
N PRO A 167 -0.74 -2.03 -1.87
CA PRO A 167 -0.54 -1.49 -3.21
C PRO A 167 -1.51 -2.17 -4.18
N VAL A 168 -2.09 -1.42 -5.12
CA VAL A 168 -3.01 -1.99 -6.12
C VAL A 168 -2.73 -1.37 -7.49
N TRP A 169 -2.80 -2.16 -8.56
CA TRP A 169 -2.59 -1.66 -9.92
C TRP A 169 -3.74 -0.75 -10.39
N ASP A 170 -4.96 -1.08 -9.99
CA ASP A 170 -6.20 -0.46 -10.43
C ASP A 170 -6.38 0.97 -9.88
N LEU A 171 -6.40 1.94 -10.78
CA LEU A 171 -6.57 3.36 -10.44
C LEU A 171 -8.03 3.75 -10.20
N GLU A 172 -9.01 2.99 -10.71
CA GLU A 172 -10.43 3.21 -10.41
C GLU A 172 -10.70 2.93 -8.94
N ARG A 173 -10.16 1.82 -8.41
CA ARG A 173 -10.21 1.50 -6.97
C ARG A 173 -9.57 2.60 -6.12
N LEU A 174 -8.40 3.10 -6.53
CA LEU A 174 -7.74 4.18 -5.80
C LEU A 174 -8.54 5.48 -5.83
N HIS A 175 -9.21 5.79 -6.95
CA HIS A 175 -10.12 6.93 -7.02
C HIS A 175 -11.26 6.81 -6.01
N TRP A 176 -11.91 5.67 -5.95
CA TRP A 176 -12.98 5.43 -4.98
C TRP A 176 -12.48 5.46 -3.54
N LEU A 177 -11.32 4.87 -3.26
CA LEU A 177 -10.68 4.92 -1.94
C LEU A 177 -10.44 6.37 -1.50
N LEU A 178 -9.86 7.21 -2.35
CA LEU A 178 -9.60 8.62 -2.04
C LEU A 178 -10.89 9.41 -1.84
N ARG A 179 -11.93 9.17 -2.65
CA ARG A 179 -13.24 9.80 -2.46
C ARG A 179 -13.91 9.39 -1.15
N CYS A 180 -13.80 8.13 -0.75
CA CYS A 180 -14.30 7.68 0.55
C CYS A 180 -13.53 8.38 1.68
N VAL A 181 -12.21 8.43 1.60
CA VAL A 181 -11.36 9.11 2.60
C VAL A 181 -11.71 10.59 2.73
N GLU A 182 -11.90 11.29 1.61
CA GLU A 182 -12.34 12.70 1.59
C GLU A 182 -13.73 12.87 2.23
N ALA A 183 -14.71 12.04 1.84
CA ALA A 183 -16.06 12.08 2.39
C ALA A 183 -16.07 11.81 3.90
N ILE A 184 -15.30 10.83 4.37
CA ILE A 184 -15.18 10.48 5.80
C ILE A 184 -14.56 11.62 6.60
N ALA A 185 -13.54 12.29 6.07
CA ALA A 185 -12.92 13.43 6.72
C ALA A 185 -13.87 14.64 6.82
N ALA A 186 -14.80 14.78 5.88
CA ALA A 186 -15.79 15.85 5.84
C ALA A 186 -17.02 15.61 6.74
N LEU A 187 -17.18 14.42 7.33
CA LEU A 187 -18.32 14.10 8.19
C LEU A 187 -18.40 15.08 9.38
N PRO A 188 -19.60 15.59 9.70
CA PRO A 188 -19.77 16.60 10.73
C PRO A 188 -19.49 16.05 12.13
N ASP A 189 -19.96 14.83 12.40
CA ASP A 189 -19.93 14.20 13.72
C ASP A 189 -18.83 13.15 13.83
N ALA A 190 -18.41 12.86 15.07
CA ALA A 190 -17.49 11.78 15.37
C ALA A 190 -18.24 10.44 15.52
N PHE A 191 -17.74 9.42 14.85
CA PHE A 191 -18.11 8.03 15.08
C PHE A 191 -17.33 7.46 16.29
N PRO A 192 -17.87 6.43 16.97
CA PRO A 192 -17.21 5.86 18.14
C PRO A 192 -15.88 5.17 17.76
N LEU A 193 -14.82 5.46 18.52
CA LEU A 193 -13.53 4.80 18.39
C LEU A 193 -13.48 3.53 19.24
N ASP A 194 -14.06 2.45 18.71
CA ASP A 194 -14.04 1.11 19.32
C ASP A 194 -12.93 0.26 18.71
N ARG A 195 -11.88 -0.01 19.49
CA ARG A 195 -10.67 -0.72 19.05
C ARG A 195 -10.88 -2.24 18.96
N GLU A 196 -11.75 -2.79 19.78
CA GLU A 196 -12.06 -4.23 19.76
C GLU A 196 -12.86 -4.55 18.52
N ARG A 197 -13.94 -3.78 18.29
CA ARG A 197 -14.72 -3.86 17.05
C ARG A 197 -13.86 -3.60 15.81
N TYR A 198 -12.94 -2.63 15.88
CA TYR A 198 -11.99 -2.39 14.80
C TYR A 198 -11.16 -3.64 14.49
N ALA A 199 -10.56 -4.26 15.51
CA ALA A 199 -9.71 -5.43 15.34
C ALA A 199 -10.47 -6.63 14.75
N GLU A 200 -11.71 -6.86 15.19
CA GLU A 200 -12.58 -7.91 14.64
C GLU A 200 -12.91 -7.67 13.16
N LEU A 201 -13.34 -6.46 12.81
CA LEU A 201 -13.71 -6.13 11.43
C LEU A 201 -12.48 -6.11 10.51
N ARG A 202 -11.33 -5.67 11.02
CA ARG A 202 -10.05 -5.71 10.33
C ARG A 202 -9.67 -7.15 9.98
N GLU A 203 -9.81 -8.08 10.91
CA GLU A 203 -9.51 -9.50 10.68
C GLU A 203 -10.44 -10.12 9.63
N GLN A 204 -11.74 -9.82 9.72
CA GLN A 204 -12.73 -10.21 8.71
C GLN A 204 -12.37 -9.67 7.33
N ALA A 205 -12.00 -8.38 7.23
CA ALA A 205 -11.60 -7.78 5.95
C ALA A 205 -10.34 -8.44 5.37
N ALA A 206 -9.39 -8.86 6.22
CA ALA A 206 -8.14 -9.50 5.79
C ALA A 206 -8.32 -10.95 5.34
N ARG A 207 -9.22 -11.72 5.98
CA ARG A 207 -9.38 -13.17 5.76
C ARG A 207 -10.61 -13.57 4.97
N GLU A 208 -11.74 -12.92 5.22
CA GLU A 208 -13.05 -13.34 4.72
C GLU A 208 -13.59 -12.43 3.61
N GLY A 209 -13.14 -11.18 3.55
CA GLY A 209 -13.60 -10.22 2.54
C GLY A 209 -14.85 -9.48 3.00
N TYR A 210 -15.83 -9.30 2.11
CA TYR A 210 -16.99 -8.44 2.35
C TYR A 210 -18.11 -9.13 3.16
N THR A 211 -17.89 -9.24 4.47
CA THR A 211 -18.80 -9.90 5.42
C THR A 211 -20.10 -9.10 5.68
N PRO A 212 -21.14 -9.72 6.31
CA PRO A 212 -22.35 -8.99 6.72
C PRO A 212 -22.08 -7.79 7.65
N ALA A 213 -21.04 -7.84 8.47
CA ALA A 213 -20.68 -6.74 9.37
C ALA A 213 -20.07 -5.56 8.59
N LEU A 214 -19.18 -5.84 7.62
CA LEU A 214 -18.62 -4.83 6.73
C LEU A 214 -19.70 -4.25 5.78
N ARG A 215 -20.69 -5.05 5.38
CA ARG A 215 -21.87 -4.54 4.64
C ARG A 215 -22.68 -3.52 5.44
N ARG A 216 -22.72 -3.62 6.78
CA ARG A 216 -23.35 -2.57 7.63
C ARG A 216 -22.56 -1.27 7.55
N LEU A 217 -21.23 -1.32 7.67
CA LEU A 217 -20.38 -0.14 7.48
C LEU A 217 -20.60 0.51 6.10
N TYR A 218 -20.72 -0.29 5.04
CA TYR A 218 -21.02 0.24 3.71
C TYR A 218 -22.37 0.98 3.68
N ARG A 219 -23.42 0.42 4.30
CA ARG A 219 -24.74 1.09 4.36
C ARG A 219 -24.69 2.42 5.11
N GLU A 220 -23.84 2.53 6.12
CA GLU A 220 -23.63 3.77 6.88
C GLU A 220 -22.80 4.79 6.10
N LEU A 221 -21.85 4.34 5.27
CA LEU A 221 -21.00 5.21 4.44
C LEU A 221 -21.71 5.70 3.17
N ARG A 222 -22.56 4.86 2.57
CA ARG A 222 -23.25 5.10 1.28
C ARG A 222 -23.98 6.45 1.16
N PRO A 223 -24.64 7.00 2.20
CA PRO A 223 -25.28 8.32 2.11
C PRO A 223 -24.30 9.46 1.80
N TRP A 224 -23.02 9.29 2.12
CA TRP A 224 -21.98 10.33 2.00
C TRP A 224 -21.14 10.17 0.74
N VAL A 225 -21.01 8.94 0.23
CA VAL A 225 -20.27 8.63 -0.99
C VAL A 225 -20.93 7.48 -1.73
N ALA A 226 -21.22 7.71 -3.02
CA ALA A 226 -21.84 6.72 -3.90
C ALA A 226 -20.84 5.65 -4.38
N LEU A 227 -20.13 5.00 -3.45
CA LEU A 227 -19.18 3.93 -3.73
C LEU A 227 -19.90 2.74 -4.37
N PRO A 228 -19.46 2.23 -5.54
CA PRO A 228 -20.02 1.02 -6.12
C PRO A 228 -19.74 -0.21 -5.24
N GLU A 229 -20.78 -0.79 -4.64
CA GLU A 229 -20.66 -1.95 -3.74
C GLU A 229 -19.94 -3.15 -4.39
N ARG A 230 -20.04 -3.30 -5.72
CA ARG A 230 -19.34 -4.34 -6.48
C ARG A 230 -17.82 -4.35 -6.25
N LEU A 231 -17.21 -3.18 -5.99
CA LEU A 231 -15.77 -3.07 -5.75
C LEU A 231 -15.35 -3.62 -4.38
N LEU A 232 -16.30 -3.70 -3.44
CA LEU A 232 -16.12 -4.32 -2.13
C LEU A 232 -16.40 -5.82 -2.20
N GLN A 233 -17.41 -6.23 -2.97
CA GLN A 233 -17.81 -7.63 -3.16
C GLN A 233 -16.77 -8.45 -3.92
N HIS A 234 -16.10 -7.83 -4.90
CA HIS A 234 -15.04 -8.44 -5.67
C HIS A 234 -13.83 -7.52 -5.61
N THR A 235 -12.82 -7.92 -4.85
CA THR A 235 -11.59 -7.18 -4.57
C THR A 235 -10.54 -7.39 -5.66
N ALA A 236 -9.44 -6.64 -5.63
CA ALA A 236 -8.32 -6.91 -6.53
C ALA A 236 -7.65 -8.27 -6.20
N SER A 237 -7.70 -8.70 -4.94
CA SER A 237 -7.27 -10.03 -4.52
C SER A 237 -8.09 -11.16 -5.13
N ASP A 238 -9.42 -10.99 -5.25
CA ASP A 238 -10.27 -12.00 -5.89
C ASP A 238 -9.89 -12.16 -7.37
N GLU A 239 -9.74 -11.04 -8.08
CA GLU A 239 -9.26 -11.03 -9.47
C GLU A 239 -7.88 -11.70 -9.59
N MET A 240 -6.93 -11.37 -8.71
CA MET A 240 -5.61 -11.99 -8.72
C MET A 240 -5.66 -13.50 -8.45
N ALA A 241 -6.55 -13.96 -7.56
CA ALA A 241 -6.72 -15.38 -7.28
C ALA A 241 -7.28 -16.15 -8.48
N GLU A 242 -8.25 -15.58 -9.19
CA GLU A 242 -8.75 -16.13 -10.45
C GLU A 242 -7.64 -16.23 -11.51
N TRP A 243 -6.78 -15.22 -11.60
CA TRP A 243 -5.62 -15.22 -12.50
C TRP A 243 -4.60 -16.30 -12.14
N VAL A 244 -4.23 -16.42 -10.86
CA VAL A 244 -3.31 -17.48 -10.40
C VAL A 244 -3.90 -18.86 -10.68
N ALA A 245 -5.19 -19.07 -10.43
CA ALA A 245 -5.85 -20.35 -10.69
C ALA A 245 -5.88 -20.71 -12.18
N ARG A 246 -6.05 -19.73 -13.07
CA ARG A 246 -6.17 -19.94 -14.52
C ARG A 246 -4.82 -20.01 -15.24
N GLU A 247 -3.88 -19.14 -14.89
CA GLU A 247 -2.64 -18.92 -15.65
C GLU A 247 -1.36 -19.27 -14.87
N GLY A 248 -1.44 -19.46 -13.56
CA GLY A 248 -0.30 -19.70 -12.67
C GLY A 248 0.40 -18.41 -12.20
N ILE A 249 1.21 -18.52 -11.15
CA ILE A 249 1.82 -17.40 -10.43
C ILE A 249 2.68 -16.50 -11.33
N GLU A 250 3.58 -17.08 -12.12
CA GLU A 250 4.51 -16.31 -12.95
C GLU A 250 3.77 -15.48 -14.02
N ALA A 251 2.76 -16.08 -14.66
CA ALA A 251 1.93 -15.38 -15.64
C ALA A 251 1.13 -14.25 -14.98
N THR A 252 0.61 -14.46 -13.77
CA THR A 252 -0.06 -13.40 -13.00
C THR A 252 0.87 -12.25 -12.67
N TYR A 253 2.12 -12.52 -12.26
CA TYR A 253 3.10 -11.44 -12.03
C TYR A 253 3.40 -10.63 -13.30
N ALA A 254 3.52 -11.30 -14.45
CA ALA A 254 3.72 -10.62 -15.72
C ALA A 254 2.50 -9.74 -16.08
N ALA A 255 1.29 -10.26 -15.88
CA ALA A 255 0.04 -9.52 -16.09
C ALA A 255 -0.07 -8.30 -15.15
N LEU A 256 0.31 -8.44 -13.88
CA LEU A 256 0.28 -7.35 -12.89
C LEU A 256 1.30 -6.25 -13.21
N ASP A 257 2.50 -6.60 -13.68
CA ASP A 257 3.46 -5.62 -14.18
C ASP A 257 2.94 -4.88 -15.41
N HIS A 258 2.29 -5.58 -16.34
CA HIS A 258 1.62 -4.94 -17.46
C HIS A 258 0.51 -3.99 -16.97
N ALA A 259 -0.32 -4.43 -16.03
CA ALA A 259 -1.39 -3.63 -15.45
C ALA A 259 -0.86 -2.38 -14.74
N TYR A 260 0.25 -2.50 -14.00
CA TYR A 260 0.91 -1.35 -13.37
C TYR A 260 1.38 -0.31 -14.40
N ARG A 261 1.92 -0.77 -15.53
CA ARG A 261 2.51 0.08 -16.58
C ARG A 261 1.48 0.71 -17.51
N PHE A 262 0.43 -0.04 -17.85
CA PHE A 262 -0.49 0.30 -18.93
C PHE A 262 -1.94 0.41 -18.48
N GLY A 263 -2.25 0.07 -17.22
CA GLY A 263 -3.60 0.18 -16.66
C GLY A 263 -4.56 -0.92 -17.11
N THR A 264 -4.05 -2.03 -17.66
CA THR A 264 -4.88 -3.15 -18.10
C THR A 264 -4.28 -4.47 -17.67
N LEU A 265 -5.08 -5.28 -16.97
CA LEU A 265 -4.73 -6.64 -16.61
C LEU A 265 -5.03 -7.58 -17.78
N CYS A 266 -3.98 -8.08 -18.42
CA CYS A 266 -4.11 -9.00 -19.56
C CYS A 266 -2.94 -9.96 -19.62
N ARG A 267 -3.13 -11.06 -20.36
CA ARG A 267 -2.11 -12.09 -20.49
C ARG A 267 -0.98 -11.55 -21.37
N VAL A 268 0.23 -11.59 -20.82
CA VAL A 268 1.47 -11.25 -21.52
C VAL A 268 2.48 -12.36 -21.30
N ALA A 269 3.39 -12.53 -22.25
CA ALA A 269 4.45 -13.52 -22.11
C ALA A 269 5.35 -13.15 -20.91
N PRO A 270 5.62 -14.09 -19.98
CA PRO A 270 6.63 -13.87 -18.96
C PRO A 270 7.99 -13.57 -19.59
N ARG A 271 8.64 -12.54 -19.10
CA ARG A 271 10.00 -12.17 -19.46
C ARG A 271 10.98 -13.05 -18.69
N PRO A 272 11.85 -13.82 -19.38
CA PRO A 272 12.89 -14.60 -18.70
C PRO A 272 13.95 -13.65 -18.14
N LEU A 273 13.77 -13.23 -16.89
CA LEU A 273 14.75 -12.42 -16.18
C LEU A 273 15.79 -13.34 -15.56
N LYS A 274 16.99 -13.41 -16.16
CA LYS A 274 18.13 -14.05 -15.50
C LYS A 274 18.69 -13.08 -14.45
N PRO A 275 18.68 -13.42 -13.14
CA PRO A 275 19.26 -12.57 -12.12
C PRO A 275 20.75 -12.40 -12.42
N SER A 276 21.19 -11.15 -12.58
CA SER A 276 22.61 -10.82 -12.78
C SER A 276 23.17 -10.29 -11.47
N LEU A 277 24.03 -11.09 -10.84
CA LEU A 277 24.69 -10.73 -9.57
C LEU A 277 25.41 -9.38 -9.69
N TRP A 278 26.09 -9.14 -10.81
CA TRP A 278 26.78 -7.86 -11.07
C TRP A 278 25.81 -6.68 -11.15
N ARG A 279 24.68 -6.82 -11.87
CA ARG A 279 23.66 -5.76 -11.90
C ARG A 279 23.07 -5.51 -10.51
N GLY A 280 22.92 -6.55 -9.70
CA GLY A 280 22.50 -6.45 -8.30
C GLY A 280 23.49 -5.65 -7.45
N ILE A 281 24.77 -6.02 -7.47
CA ILE A 281 25.84 -5.33 -6.73
C ILE A 281 25.97 -3.88 -7.18
N ALA A 282 26.01 -3.62 -8.48
CA ALA A 282 26.08 -2.25 -9.02
C ALA A 282 24.85 -1.41 -8.63
N GLY A 283 23.66 -2.02 -8.66
CA GLY A 283 22.41 -1.40 -8.20
C GLY A 283 22.46 -1.02 -6.72
N PHE A 284 22.93 -1.94 -5.87
CA PHE A 284 23.09 -1.73 -4.44
C PHE A 284 24.11 -0.61 -4.15
N ALA A 285 25.31 -0.71 -4.73
CA ALA A 285 26.37 0.28 -4.55
C ALA A 285 25.93 1.67 -5.00
N SER A 286 25.34 1.80 -6.18
CA SER A 286 24.85 3.09 -6.70
C SER A 286 23.72 3.69 -5.87
N TYR A 287 22.85 2.86 -5.28
CA TYR A 287 21.81 3.36 -4.37
C TYR A 287 22.42 3.94 -3.09
N TYR A 288 23.27 3.17 -2.40
CA TYR A 288 23.85 3.61 -1.13
C TYR A 288 24.85 4.75 -1.29
N LEU A 289 25.64 4.78 -2.36
CA LEU A 289 26.53 5.91 -2.67
C LEU A 289 25.75 7.24 -2.69
N LEU A 290 24.56 7.24 -3.30
CA LEU A 290 23.71 8.42 -3.37
C LEU A 290 22.96 8.66 -2.05
N ARG A 291 22.43 7.62 -1.40
CA ARG A 291 21.51 7.76 -0.26
C ARG A 291 22.15 7.89 1.12
N LEU A 292 23.34 7.32 1.33
CA LEU A 292 23.99 7.28 2.66
C LEU A 292 24.13 8.67 3.30
N PRO A 293 24.55 9.73 2.59
CA PRO A 293 24.68 11.06 3.21
C PRO A 293 23.37 11.58 3.81
N TYR A 294 22.25 11.37 3.10
CA TYR A 294 20.93 11.78 3.57
C TYR A 294 20.42 10.90 4.72
N ILE A 295 20.66 9.59 4.66
CA ILE A 295 20.31 8.66 5.75
C ILE A 295 21.05 9.05 7.04
N ALA A 296 22.35 9.33 6.94
CA ALA A 296 23.17 9.78 8.06
C ALA A 296 22.66 11.12 8.64
N TYR A 297 22.35 12.09 7.78
CA TYR A 297 21.75 13.37 8.21
C TYR A 297 20.42 13.17 8.94
N LYS A 298 19.54 12.31 8.41
CA LYS A 298 18.23 12.03 9.02
C LYS A 298 18.39 11.37 10.39
N ALA A 299 19.29 10.39 10.53
CA ALA A 299 19.57 9.75 11.80
C ALA A 299 20.14 10.74 12.82
N TRP A 300 21.11 11.58 12.40
CA TRP A 300 21.66 12.64 13.24
C TRP A 300 20.56 13.58 13.76
N ARG A 301 19.66 14.03 12.90
CA ARG A 301 18.49 14.87 13.26
C ARG A 301 17.43 14.20 14.12
N GLU A 302 17.38 12.87 14.17
CA GLU A 302 16.47 12.13 15.04
C GLU A 302 17.09 11.98 16.45
N TRP A 303 18.42 12.14 16.60
CA TRP A 303 19.18 11.82 17.81
C TRP A 303 19.82 13.06 18.46
N HIS A 304 19.90 14.19 17.76
CA HIS A 304 20.37 15.50 18.19
C HIS A 304 19.37 16.58 17.81
#